data_AF-A0A956FX21-F1
#
_entry.id   AF-A0A956FX21-F1
#
_cell.length_a   1.000
_cell.length_b   1.000
_cell.length_c   1.000
_cell.angle_alpha   90.00
_cell.angle_beta   90.00
_cell.angle_gamma   90.00
#
_symmetry.space_group_name_H-M   'P 1'
#
loop_
_entity.id
_entity.type
_entity.pdbx_description
1 polymer ?
#
loop_
_entity_poly.entity_id
_entity_poly.type
_entity_poly.pdbx_seq_one_letter_code
_entity_poly.pdbx_strand_id
1 'polypeptide(L)'
;MLETLFNLSALTDAGRLRVDEAGTHLLVPRREGGPAVAWRVLPITTALPSLLRTVTLGSVKLIYSDKVARFQLGGEDRWTIDVNRFGGAPTLKVIKESDTAYRITLTGARFPGTEIPADFEATIFRHLMLPWQIELRLTWGGFHAKAIALTGFLDGSEKAVSAVALGGARLCPLGGAAEVVGGALGGATFNPSWLILVTGAAIVRLRGFGDELRRDALAVALMAPGAASTMLNPPARRTAMVLGAGVPFELDFWADGAGGFDFTWPSPPFRWLVLEVGEEADGEARRALTATGVPENEVDFGPAADVKTLTGERYRVALSMPIFLARYSGTGDLLGRGLLAIPMDRRRGLHTPRISVLAGRGEAPRPFALGQIGAQIGLVCELEWLAHAARPGRVVVDPTAPPRGASRLVISYGEAAAAPEDHIGELRVGLAEGSRITSPADITIDIVRPVDLMVLSFSLLGQRLICQGEAGSIVRASAGEPRLAVGFPPQSIGEEAFHEGENDNPLVTVHPPPVKALIADRSRLVFAVDADADPFSFDLESLLDWQDPR
;
A
#
# COMPACT_ATOMS: atom_id res chain seq x y z
N MET A 1 -4.58 7.12 -10.13
CA MET A 1 -3.25 6.99 -10.78
C MET A 1 -2.70 5.57 -10.69
N LEU A 2 -2.43 5.01 -9.49
CA LEU A 2 -1.88 3.65 -9.38
C LEU A 2 -2.74 2.57 -10.06
N GLU A 3 -4.06 2.72 -10.06
CA GLU A 3 -5.01 1.80 -10.72
C GLU A 3 -4.83 1.68 -12.25
N THR A 4 -4.18 2.65 -12.90
CA THR A 4 -3.89 2.56 -14.34
C THR A 4 -2.70 1.64 -14.62
N LEU A 5 -1.87 1.37 -13.62
CA LEU A 5 -0.67 0.52 -13.75
C LEU A 5 -0.80 -0.80 -13.00
N PHE A 6 -1.48 -0.81 -11.86
CA PHE A 6 -1.53 -1.93 -10.94
C PHE A 6 -2.95 -2.42 -10.74
N ASN A 7 -3.09 -3.74 -10.63
CA ASN A 7 -4.33 -4.35 -10.20
C ASN A 7 -4.40 -4.34 -8.67
N LEU A 8 -4.92 -3.25 -8.09
CA LEU A 8 -4.92 -3.05 -6.63
C LEU A 8 -5.76 -4.09 -5.88
N SER A 9 -6.80 -4.65 -6.50
CA SER A 9 -7.60 -5.72 -5.89
C SER A 9 -6.81 -7.01 -5.72
N ALA A 10 -5.86 -7.28 -6.61
CA ALA A 10 -4.97 -8.43 -6.49
C ALA A 10 -3.88 -8.24 -5.43
N LEU A 11 -3.60 -7.02 -4.96
CA LEU A 11 -2.54 -6.77 -3.97
C LEU A 11 -2.87 -7.31 -2.59
N THR A 12 -4.15 -7.41 -2.23
CA THR A 12 -4.55 -8.08 -0.98
C THR A 12 -4.11 -9.54 -0.95
N ASP A 13 -4.02 -10.17 -2.12
CA ASP A 13 -3.62 -11.56 -2.29
C ASP A 13 -2.12 -11.69 -2.62
N ALA A 14 -1.62 -10.91 -3.59
CA ALA A 14 -0.25 -11.01 -4.10
C ALA A 14 0.82 -10.46 -3.13
N GLY A 15 0.51 -9.40 -2.38
CA GLY A 15 1.45 -8.80 -1.41
C GLY A 15 1.80 -9.71 -0.23
N ARG A 16 1.13 -10.86 -0.14
CA ARG A 16 1.31 -11.80 0.96
C ARG A 16 1.90 -13.14 0.53
N LEU A 17 2.32 -13.28 -0.73
CA LEU A 17 3.02 -14.47 -1.22
C LEU A 17 4.23 -14.79 -0.33
N ARG A 18 4.15 -15.89 0.41
CA ARG A 18 5.24 -16.48 1.19
C ARG A 18 5.50 -17.87 0.66
N VAL A 19 6.68 -18.42 0.89
CA VAL A 19 6.88 -19.85 0.70
C VAL A 19 6.50 -20.54 2.02
N ASP A 20 5.74 -21.64 1.97
CA ASP A 20 5.49 -22.44 3.18
C ASP A 20 6.80 -23.00 3.76
N GLU A 21 6.78 -23.43 5.03
CA GLU A 21 7.97 -24.00 5.70
C GLU A 21 8.51 -25.24 4.97
N ALA A 22 7.64 -25.94 4.23
CA ALA A 22 8.00 -27.09 3.44
C ALA A 22 8.62 -26.75 2.07
N GLY A 23 8.59 -25.50 1.62
CA GLY A 23 9.08 -25.13 0.28
C GLY A 23 8.22 -25.66 -0.88
N THR A 24 6.98 -26.07 -0.59
CA THR A 24 6.06 -26.73 -1.50
C THR A 24 5.00 -25.80 -2.08
N HIS A 25 4.66 -24.72 -1.37
CA HIS A 25 3.58 -23.82 -1.78
C HIS A 25 4.00 -22.36 -1.65
N LEU A 26 3.50 -21.55 -2.59
CA LEU A 26 3.37 -20.12 -2.37
C LEU A 26 2.09 -19.90 -1.56
N LEU A 27 2.21 -19.53 -0.28
CA LEU A 27 1.10 -19.20 0.60
C LEU A 27 0.67 -17.74 0.42
N VAL A 28 -0.64 -17.51 0.40
CA VAL A 28 -1.23 -16.19 0.59
C VAL A 28 -2.03 -16.22 1.91
N PRO A 29 -1.53 -15.63 3.00
CA PRO A 29 -2.28 -15.55 4.25
C PRO A 29 -3.52 -14.66 4.09
N ARG A 30 -4.67 -15.16 4.54
CA ARG A 30 -5.94 -14.41 4.57
C ARG A 30 -5.95 -13.35 5.67
N ARG A 31 -6.89 -12.39 5.56
CA ARG A 31 -6.94 -11.17 6.39
C ARG A 31 -7.31 -11.42 7.86
N GLU A 32 -7.83 -12.59 8.23
CA GLU A 32 -8.35 -12.86 9.57
C GLU A 32 -8.24 -14.35 9.91
N GLY A 33 -7.37 -14.73 10.87
CA GLY A 33 -7.41 -15.96 11.68
C GLY A 33 -7.55 -17.34 11.00
N GLY A 34 -7.72 -17.38 9.68
CA GLY A 34 -7.94 -18.57 8.89
C GLY A 34 -6.62 -19.14 8.40
N PRO A 35 -6.58 -20.45 8.11
CA PRO A 35 -5.37 -21.07 7.55
C PRO A 35 -4.95 -20.34 6.27
N ALA A 36 -3.64 -20.16 6.08
CA ALA A 36 -3.10 -19.59 4.86
C ALA A 36 -3.66 -20.36 3.65
N VAL A 37 -4.11 -19.65 2.62
CA VAL A 37 -4.53 -20.30 1.39
C VAL A 37 -3.24 -20.64 0.65
N ALA A 38 -2.89 -21.92 0.63
CA ALA A 38 -1.85 -22.41 -0.23
C ALA A 38 -2.30 -22.18 -1.67
N TRP A 39 -1.54 -21.38 -2.44
CA TRP A 39 -1.62 -21.48 -3.88
C TRP A 39 -1.05 -22.84 -4.25
N ARG A 40 -1.95 -23.83 -4.34
CA ARG A 40 -1.74 -24.88 -5.31
C ARG A 40 -1.81 -24.19 -6.66
N VAL A 41 -0.68 -24.08 -7.34
CA VAL A 41 -0.68 -23.86 -8.78
C VAL A 41 -1.42 -25.07 -9.34
N LEU A 42 -2.73 -24.91 -9.53
CA LEU A 42 -3.55 -26.00 -9.99
C LEU A 42 -3.08 -26.38 -11.39
N PRO A 43 -3.02 -27.68 -11.70
CA PRO A 43 -2.79 -28.12 -13.06
C PRO A 43 -3.92 -27.56 -13.93
N ILE A 44 -3.55 -26.88 -15.01
CA ILE A 44 -4.52 -26.29 -15.92
C ILE A 44 -4.86 -27.29 -17.02
N THR A 45 -6.15 -27.45 -17.25
CA THR A 45 -6.70 -28.14 -18.40
C THR A 45 -6.57 -27.26 -19.65
N THR A 46 -5.43 -27.33 -20.34
CA THR A 46 -5.36 -26.79 -21.71
C THR A 46 -6.15 -27.70 -22.67
N ALA A 47 -6.72 -27.12 -23.73
CA ALA A 47 -7.36 -27.89 -24.78
C ALA A 47 -6.33 -28.85 -25.40
N LEU A 48 -6.74 -30.10 -25.60
CA LEU A 48 -5.85 -31.16 -26.04
C LEU A 48 -5.65 -31.13 -27.57
N PRO A 49 -4.40 -31.25 -28.08
CA PRO A 49 -4.18 -31.46 -29.50
C PRO A 49 -4.75 -32.82 -29.96
N SER A 50 -5.06 -32.94 -31.25
CA SER A 50 -5.78 -34.08 -31.84
C SER A 50 -5.01 -35.40 -31.93
N LEU A 51 -3.70 -35.41 -31.61
CA LEU A 51 -2.85 -36.60 -31.66
C LEU A 51 -2.09 -36.78 -30.34
N LEU A 52 -2.80 -37.24 -29.31
CA LEU A 52 -2.18 -37.61 -28.03
C LEU A 52 -1.77 -39.08 -28.01
N ARG A 53 -0.63 -39.33 -27.38
CA ARG A 53 -0.20 -40.66 -26.96
C ARG A 53 -0.42 -40.81 -25.47
N THR A 54 -0.85 -42.00 -25.05
CA THR A 54 -1.07 -42.33 -23.65
C THR A 54 -0.27 -43.56 -23.27
N VAL A 55 0.44 -43.48 -22.14
CA VAL A 55 1.22 -44.57 -21.56
C VAL A 55 0.86 -44.72 -20.09
N THR A 56 0.75 -45.96 -19.61
CA THR A 56 0.53 -46.26 -18.18
C THR A 56 1.86 -46.65 -17.52
N LEU A 57 2.23 -45.92 -16.47
CA LEU A 57 3.44 -46.07 -15.66
C LEU A 57 3.04 -46.48 -14.23
N GLY A 58 2.55 -47.71 -14.07
CA GLY A 58 1.96 -48.15 -12.79
C GLY A 58 0.62 -47.45 -12.53
N SER A 59 0.50 -46.71 -11.42
CA SER A 59 -0.69 -45.91 -11.10
C SER A 59 -0.72 -44.54 -11.80
N VAL A 60 0.34 -44.17 -12.50
CA VAL A 60 0.47 -42.88 -13.20
C VAL A 60 0.15 -43.06 -14.68
N LYS A 61 -0.62 -42.13 -15.27
CA LYS A 61 -0.79 -42.06 -16.73
C LYS A 61 0.00 -40.89 -17.28
N LEU A 62 0.82 -41.13 -18.29
CA LEU A 62 1.51 -40.10 -19.07
C LEU A 62 0.77 -39.88 -20.39
N ILE A 63 0.17 -38.70 -20.56
CA ILE A 63 -0.53 -38.28 -21.77
C ILE A 63 0.30 -37.19 -22.43
N TYR A 64 0.73 -37.38 -23.68
CA TYR A 64 1.69 -36.46 -24.30
C TYR A 64 1.56 -36.29 -25.82
N SER A 65 2.15 -35.20 -26.29
CA SER A 65 2.40 -34.80 -27.68
C SER A 65 3.77 -34.08 -27.75
N ASP A 66 4.07 -33.42 -28.87
CA ASP A 66 5.23 -32.53 -29.04
C ASP A 66 5.06 -31.15 -28.37
N LYS A 67 3.85 -30.82 -27.87
CA LYS A 67 3.54 -29.54 -27.22
C LYS A 67 3.21 -29.66 -25.74
N VAL A 68 2.69 -30.81 -25.32
CA VAL A 68 2.27 -31.02 -23.94
C VAL A 68 2.59 -32.42 -23.45
N ALA A 69 3.01 -32.55 -22.20
CA ALA A 69 3.07 -33.80 -21.45
C ALA A 69 2.40 -33.63 -20.09
N ARG A 70 1.46 -34.52 -19.76
CA ARG A 70 0.68 -34.52 -18.52
C ARG A 70 0.84 -35.84 -17.79
N PHE A 71 1.12 -35.75 -16.51
CA PHE A 71 1.14 -36.88 -15.59
C PHE A 71 -0.13 -36.87 -14.77
N GLN A 72 -0.94 -37.90 -14.89
CA GLN A 72 -2.15 -38.07 -14.11
C GLN A 72 -1.94 -39.11 -13.02
N LEU A 73 -2.32 -38.77 -11.79
CA LEU A 73 -2.36 -39.69 -10.65
C LEU A 73 -3.77 -39.61 -10.04
N GLY A 74 -4.46 -40.75 -9.97
CA GLY A 74 -5.85 -40.78 -9.53
C GLY A 74 -6.83 -40.06 -10.48
N GLY A 75 -6.46 -39.89 -11.75
CA GLY A 75 -7.28 -39.18 -12.75
C GLY A 75 -7.13 -37.67 -12.76
N GLU A 76 -6.38 -37.10 -11.81
CA GLU A 76 -6.05 -35.68 -11.76
C GLU A 76 -4.68 -35.45 -12.39
N ASP A 77 -4.56 -34.43 -13.25
CA ASP A 77 -3.27 -33.92 -13.69
C ASP A 77 -2.47 -33.51 -12.43
N ARG A 78 -1.23 -33.98 -12.28
CA ARG A 78 -0.34 -33.63 -11.14
C ARG A 78 0.91 -32.90 -11.58
N TRP A 79 1.35 -33.14 -12.81
CA TRP A 79 2.43 -32.41 -13.44
C TRP A 79 2.09 -32.16 -14.90
N THR A 80 2.16 -30.91 -15.34
CA THR A 80 1.94 -30.52 -16.73
C THR A 80 3.14 -29.76 -17.26
N ILE A 81 3.69 -30.23 -18.37
CA ILE A 81 4.71 -29.56 -19.16
C ILE A 81 4.02 -29.09 -20.44
N ASP A 82 3.76 -27.78 -20.55
CA ASP A 82 3.12 -27.18 -21.73
C ASP A 82 4.07 -26.14 -22.32
N VAL A 83 4.55 -26.38 -23.55
CA VAL A 83 5.56 -25.51 -24.18
C VAL A 83 5.08 -24.07 -24.32
N ASN A 84 3.76 -23.83 -24.42
CA ASN A 84 3.21 -22.48 -24.59
C ASN A 84 3.27 -21.66 -23.30
N ARG A 85 3.63 -22.25 -22.17
CA ARG A 85 3.79 -21.53 -20.89
C ARG A 85 5.20 -20.96 -20.72
N PHE A 86 6.18 -21.45 -21.46
CA PHE A 86 7.57 -21.03 -21.36
C PHE A 86 7.88 -19.90 -22.35
N GLY A 87 8.87 -19.08 -21.99
CA GLY A 87 9.50 -18.18 -22.95
C GLY A 87 10.53 -18.92 -23.80
N GLY A 88 11.07 -18.25 -24.81
CA GLY A 88 12.10 -18.80 -25.70
C GLY A 88 11.54 -19.57 -26.89
N ALA A 89 12.25 -20.63 -27.30
CA ALA A 89 11.84 -21.54 -28.36
C ALA A 89 11.64 -22.96 -27.80
N PRO A 90 10.72 -23.15 -26.83
CA PRO A 90 10.58 -24.40 -26.10
C PRO A 90 10.15 -25.52 -27.04
N THR A 91 10.92 -26.61 -27.02
CA THR A 91 10.62 -27.83 -27.75
C THR A 91 10.53 -28.98 -26.77
N LEU A 92 9.41 -29.70 -26.79
CA LEU A 92 9.19 -30.88 -25.95
C LEU A 92 9.35 -32.16 -26.78
N LYS A 93 10.12 -33.10 -26.25
CA LYS A 93 10.28 -34.44 -26.82
C LYS A 93 10.03 -35.48 -25.75
N VAL A 94 9.30 -36.54 -26.12
CA VAL A 94 9.08 -37.72 -25.29
C VAL A 94 9.50 -38.93 -26.10
N ILE A 95 10.54 -39.63 -25.64
CA ILE A 95 11.15 -40.78 -26.30
C ILE A 95 10.95 -41.99 -25.40
N LYS A 96 10.39 -43.07 -25.97
CA LYS A 96 10.39 -44.38 -25.32
C LYS A 96 11.74 -45.03 -25.60
N GLU A 97 12.56 -45.19 -24.56
CA GLU A 97 13.90 -45.80 -24.70
C GLU A 97 13.82 -47.32 -24.63
N SER A 98 12.91 -47.84 -23.81
CA SER A 98 12.59 -49.26 -23.70
C SER A 98 11.14 -49.44 -23.19
N ASP A 99 10.69 -50.68 -22.97
CA ASP A 99 9.39 -50.93 -22.33
C ASP A 99 9.32 -50.44 -20.88
N THR A 100 10.46 -50.23 -20.24
CA THR A 100 10.58 -49.82 -18.84
C THR A 100 11.28 -48.48 -18.66
N ALA A 101 11.49 -47.71 -19.74
CA ALA A 101 12.18 -46.42 -19.69
C ALA A 101 11.64 -45.40 -20.71
N TYR A 102 11.41 -44.18 -20.24
CA TYR A 102 11.00 -43.02 -21.03
C TYR A 102 11.90 -41.84 -20.71
N ARG A 103 12.34 -41.11 -21.73
CA ARG A 103 13.04 -39.83 -21.60
C ARG A 103 12.14 -38.70 -22.08
N ILE A 104 11.98 -37.68 -21.25
CA ILE A 104 11.26 -36.46 -21.56
C ILE A 104 12.27 -35.31 -21.52
N THR A 105 12.32 -34.51 -22.58
CA THR A 105 13.26 -33.40 -22.68
C THR A 105 12.52 -32.14 -23.10
N LEU A 106 12.70 -31.07 -22.36
CA LEU A 106 12.32 -29.71 -22.72
C LEU A 106 13.61 -28.92 -23.01
N THR A 107 13.74 -28.37 -24.21
CA THR A 107 14.92 -27.60 -24.64
C THR A 107 14.53 -26.25 -25.22
N GLY A 108 15.40 -25.25 -25.07
CA GLY A 108 15.16 -23.89 -25.57
C GLY A 108 14.10 -23.11 -24.77
N ALA A 109 13.76 -23.59 -23.57
CA ALA A 109 12.77 -23.01 -22.68
C ALA A 109 13.43 -22.09 -21.64
N ARG A 110 12.76 -20.97 -21.34
CA ARG A 110 13.08 -20.09 -20.20
C ARG A 110 11.84 -19.86 -19.35
N PHE A 111 12.05 -19.54 -18.08
CA PHE A 111 11.00 -18.93 -17.29
C PHE A 111 10.62 -17.58 -17.95
N PRO A 112 9.34 -17.35 -18.28
CA PRO A 112 8.88 -16.18 -19.03
C PRO A 112 9.44 -14.86 -18.49
N GLY A 113 10.07 -14.09 -19.40
CA GLY A 113 10.61 -12.75 -19.19
C GLY A 113 11.86 -12.67 -18.31
N THR A 114 12.40 -13.82 -17.91
CA THR A 114 13.66 -13.96 -17.17
C THR A 114 14.77 -14.54 -18.05
N GLU A 115 16.00 -14.54 -17.54
CA GLU A 115 17.14 -15.24 -18.15
C GLU A 115 17.34 -16.66 -17.58
N ILE A 116 16.42 -17.13 -16.72
CA ILE A 116 16.52 -18.43 -16.06
C ILE A 116 16.11 -19.54 -17.04
N PRO A 117 17.00 -20.48 -17.38
CA PRO A 117 16.66 -21.60 -18.25
C PRO A 117 15.65 -22.52 -17.54
N ALA A 118 14.61 -22.91 -18.26
CA ALA A 118 13.64 -23.91 -17.85
C ALA A 118 13.88 -25.27 -18.53
N ASP A 119 14.99 -25.40 -19.25
CA ASP A 119 15.43 -26.63 -19.87
C ASP A 119 15.58 -27.73 -18.82
N PHE A 120 14.96 -28.88 -19.09
CA PHE A 120 15.07 -30.03 -18.22
C PHE A 120 15.02 -31.35 -18.99
N GLU A 121 15.57 -32.37 -18.35
CA GLU A 121 15.47 -33.76 -18.74
C GLU A 121 14.90 -34.57 -17.57
N ALA A 122 13.85 -35.34 -17.84
CA ALA A 122 13.31 -36.33 -16.94
C ALA A 122 13.48 -37.72 -17.54
N THR A 123 14.23 -38.59 -16.86
CA THR A 123 14.29 -40.01 -17.21
C THR A 123 13.44 -40.78 -16.23
N ILE A 124 12.40 -41.43 -16.74
CA ILE A 124 11.45 -42.22 -15.95
C ILE A 124 11.72 -43.68 -16.26
N PHE A 125 12.02 -44.46 -15.24
CA PHE A 125 12.45 -45.84 -15.42
C PHE A 125 11.92 -46.75 -14.32
N ARG A 126 11.93 -48.05 -14.60
CA ARG A 126 11.60 -49.09 -13.63
C ARG A 126 12.66 -50.17 -13.61
N HIS A 127 13.21 -50.44 -12.44
CA HIS A 127 14.04 -51.61 -12.18
C HIS A 127 13.17 -52.74 -11.62
N LEU A 128 13.29 -53.95 -12.19
CA LEU A 128 12.52 -55.18 -11.86
C LEU A 128 11.34 -55.02 -10.88
N MET A 129 11.62 -55.05 -9.57
CA MET A 129 10.61 -55.08 -8.50
C MET A 129 10.36 -53.73 -7.83
N LEU A 130 11.04 -52.66 -8.24
CA LEU A 130 10.84 -51.32 -7.71
C LEU A 130 9.65 -50.62 -8.40
N PRO A 131 9.02 -49.64 -7.72
CA PRO A 131 8.08 -48.72 -8.36
C PRO A 131 8.79 -47.90 -9.45
N TRP A 132 8.00 -47.23 -10.29
CA TRP A 132 8.55 -46.28 -11.26
C TRP A 132 9.30 -45.17 -10.54
N GLN A 133 10.50 -44.89 -11.02
CA GLN A 133 11.36 -43.84 -10.51
C GLN A 133 11.52 -42.73 -11.56
N ILE A 134 11.91 -41.54 -11.08
CA ILE A 134 12.24 -40.40 -11.92
C ILE A 134 13.62 -39.84 -11.52
N GLU A 135 14.45 -39.61 -12.52
CA GLU A 135 15.66 -38.79 -12.44
C GLU A 135 15.40 -37.47 -13.15
N LEU A 136 15.70 -36.36 -12.48
CA LEU A 136 15.47 -35.00 -12.96
C LEU A 136 16.79 -34.24 -13.08
N ARG A 137 17.00 -33.62 -14.23
CA ARG A 137 18.12 -32.71 -14.49
C ARG A 137 17.58 -31.40 -15.02
N LEU A 138 17.92 -30.28 -14.39
CA LEU A 138 17.63 -28.95 -14.93
C LEU A 138 18.96 -28.30 -15.31
N THR A 139 18.98 -27.59 -16.44
CA THR A 139 20.16 -26.82 -16.85
C THR A 139 20.47 -25.72 -15.83
N TRP A 140 19.44 -25.16 -15.19
CA TRP A 140 19.62 -24.11 -14.21
C TRP A 140 20.36 -24.60 -12.96
N GLY A 141 21.52 -23.98 -12.71
CA GLY A 141 22.35 -24.26 -11.54
C GLY A 141 22.96 -25.66 -11.49
N GLY A 142 22.82 -26.47 -12.54
CA GLY A 142 23.27 -27.86 -12.56
C GLY A 142 22.43 -28.80 -11.68
N PHE A 143 21.15 -28.48 -11.43
CA PHE A 143 20.27 -29.29 -10.59
C PHE A 143 20.21 -30.73 -11.10
N HIS A 144 20.46 -31.68 -10.21
CA HIS A 144 20.36 -33.12 -10.48
C HIS A 144 19.79 -33.88 -9.29
N ALA A 145 18.56 -34.37 -9.40
CA ALA A 145 17.94 -35.23 -8.41
C ALA A 145 17.75 -36.64 -8.99
N LYS A 146 18.20 -37.67 -8.26
CA LYS A 146 18.29 -39.05 -8.75
C LYS A 146 17.27 -39.97 -8.08
N ALA A 147 16.69 -40.86 -8.88
CA ALA A 147 15.95 -42.04 -8.43
C ALA A 147 14.85 -41.79 -7.37
N ILE A 148 14.02 -40.77 -7.59
CA ILE A 148 12.87 -40.41 -6.74
C ILE A 148 11.68 -41.30 -7.12
N ALA A 149 10.85 -41.73 -6.18
CA ALA A 149 9.63 -42.46 -6.54
C ALA A 149 8.68 -41.54 -7.33
N LEU A 150 8.27 -41.95 -8.54
CA LEU A 150 7.47 -41.11 -9.43
C LEU A 150 6.13 -40.69 -8.78
N THR A 151 5.46 -41.61 -8.09
CA THR A 151 4.21 -41.31 -7.40
C THR A 151 4.42 -40.32 -6.26
N GLY A 152 5.48 -40.51 -5.47
CA GLY A 152 5.80 -39.62 -4.34
C GLY A 152 6.20 -38.22 -4.80
N PHE A 153 6.90 -38.10 -5.92
CA PHE A 153 7.18 -36.80 -6.54
C PHE A 153 5.90 -36.10 -6.99
N LEU A 154 4.99 -36.82 -7.66
CA LEU A 154 3.75 -36.25 -8.20
C LEU A 154 2.72 -35.86 -7.14
N ASP A 155 2.65 -36.56 -6.01
CA ASP A 155 1.77 -36.21 -4.90
C ASP A 155 2.39 -35.24 -3.88
N GLY A 156 3.70 -35.01 -3.98
CA GLY A 156 4.48 -34.10 -3.13
C GLY A 156 5.01 -34.73 -1.85
N SER A 157 4.83 -36.04 -1.63
CA SER A 157 5.40 -36.76 -0.48
C SER A 157 6.91 -36.95 -0.58
N GLU A 158 7.47 -36.95 -1.80
CA GLU A 158 8.92 -36.93 -2.05
C GLU A 158 9.35 -35.65 -2.78
N LYS A 159 10.45 -35.05 -2.34
CA LYS A 159 10.98 -33.79 -2.91
C LYS A 159 12.16 -34.10 -3.82
N ALA A 160 12.19 -33.47 -4.99
CA ALA A 160 13.41 -33.44 -5.79
C ALA A 160 14.36 -32.39 -5.18
N VAL A 161 15.50 -32.83 -4.66
CA VAL A 161 16.48 -31.96 -3.99
C VAL A 161 17.83 -32.12 -4.68
N SER A 162 18.56 -31.01 -4.86
CA SER A 162 19.92 -31.03 -5.39
C SER A 162 20.74 -29.85 -4.89
N ALA A 163 22.07 -29.95 -4.97
CA ALA A 163 22.94 -28.78 -4.86
C ALA A 163 22.92 -28.01 -6.18
N VAL A 164 22.98 -26.69 -6.11
CA VAL A 164 23.03 -25.82 -7.31
C VAL A 164 24.06 -24.71 -7.17
N ALA A 165 24.60 -24.28 -8.30
CA ALA A 165 25.52 -23.13 -8.39
C ALA A 165 24.96 -22.06 -9.32
N LEU A 166 24.58 -20.90 -8.78
CA LEU A 166 24.03 -19.82 -9.62
C LEU A 166 25.12 -18.93 -10.24
N GLY A 167 26.35 -18.98 -9.71
CA GLY A 167 27.57 -18.50 -10.36
C GLY A 167 27.59 -17.00 -10.70
N GLY A 168 26.85 -16.15 -9.99
CA GLY A 168 26.77 -14.74 -10.37
C GLY A 168 25.94 -14.47 -11.63
N ALA A 169 25.23 -15.47 -12.16
CA ALA A 169 24.44 -15.33 -13.37
C ALA A 169 23.34 -14.27 -13.18
N ARG A 170 23.14 -13.45 -14.21
CA ARG A 170 21.98 -12.57 -14.27
C ARG A 170 20.72 -13.42 -14.41
N LEU A 171 19.78 -13.27 -13.49
CA LEU A 171 18.56 -14.08 -13.43
C LEU A 171 17.38 -13.34 -14.05
N CYS A 172 17.23 -12.05 -13.72
CA CYS A 172 16.18 -11.23 -14.28
C CYS A 172 16.63 -9.77 -14.41
N PRO A 173 16.73 -9.22 -15.63
CA PRO A 173 16.80 -7.78 -15.81
C PRO A 173 15.51 -7.14 -15.30
N LEU A 174 15.60 -6.06 -14.55
CA LEU A 174 14.45 -5.22 -14.20
C LEU A 174 14.38 -3.97 -15.07
N GLY A 175 15.56 -3.50 -15.49
CA GLY A 175 15.71 -2.34 -16.35
C GLY A 175 16.71 -1.33 -15.84
N GLY A 176 17.24 -0.47 -16.73
CA GLY A 176 18.36 0.40 -16.38
C GLY A 176 19.51 -0.38 -15.72
N ALA A 177 19.91 0.03 -14.53
CA ALA A 177 20.92 -0.65 -13.69
C ALA A 177 20.33 -1.70 -12.71
N ALA A 178 19.00 -1.89 -12.69
CA ALA A 178 18.33 -2.80 -11.76
C ALA A 178 18.23 -4.23 -12.30
N GLU A 179 18.61 -5.20 -11.48
CA GLU A 179 18.63 -6.61 -11.84
C GLU A 179 18.63 -7.55 -10.63
N VAL A 180 18.15 -8.77 -10.85
CA VAL A 180 18.29 -9.91 -9.94
C VAL A 180 19.44 -10.78 -10.41
N VAL A 181 20.39 -11.04 -9.53
CA VAL A 181 21.62 -11.79 -9.81
C VAL A 181 21.74 -12.97 -8.87
N GLY A 182 22.15 -14.11 -9.41
CA GLY A 182 22.46 -15.31 -8.65
C GLY A 182 23.68 -15.13 -7.75
N GLY A 183 23.65 -15.80 -6.61
CA GLY A 183 24.76 -15.93 -5.69
C GLY A 183 25.67 -17.11 -6.04
N ALA A 184 26.33 -17.65 -5.02
CA ALA A 184 27.23 -18.79 -5.14
C ALA A 184 26.48 -20.13 -5.06
N LEU A 185 26.98 -21.07 -4.27
CA LEU A 185 26.42 -22.40 -4.07
C LEU A 185 25.22 -22.38 -3.11
N GLY A 186 24.21 -23.20 -3.39
CA GLY A 186 23.04 -23.38 -2.54
C GLY A 186 22.43 -24.78 -2.68
N GLY A 187 21.40 -25.05 -1.89
CA GLY A 187 20.51 -26.19 -2.08
C GLY A 187 19.26 -25.75 -2.84
N ALA A 188 18.72 -26.61 -3.68
CA ALA A 188 17.48 -26.37 -4.39
C ALA A 188 16.49 -27.51 -4.22
N THR A 189 15.21 -27.17 -4.15
CA THR A 189 14.09 -28.10 -4.28
C THR A 189 13.29 -27.78 -5.53
N PHE A 190 12.80 -28.81 -6.22
CA PHE A 190 11.92 -28.68 -7.38
C PHE A 190 10.68 -29.55 -7.18
N ASN A 191 9.53 -29.07 -7.65
CA ASN A 191 8.27 -29.80 -7.53
C ASN A 191 7.45 -29.77 -8.84
N PRO A 192 6.42 -30.63 -8.97
CA PRO A 192 5.56 -30.71 -10.16
C PRO A 192 4.83 -29.41 -10.53
N SER A 193 4.73 -28.46 -9.62
CA SER A 193 4.07 -27.18 -9.86
C SER A 193 4.97 -26.16 -10.57
N TRP A 194 6.18 -26.57 -10.97
CA TRP A 194 7.21 -25.68 -11.51
C TRP A 194 7.64 -24.58 -10.55
N LEU A 195 7.65 -24.91 -9.25
CA LEU A 195 8.27 -24.12 -8.21
C LEU A 195 9.67 -24.68 -7.95
N ILE A 196 10.66 -23.80 -8.01
CA ILE A 196 12.03 -24.07 -7.59
C ILE A 196 12.32 -23.15 -6.41
N LEU A 197 12.69 -23.74 -5.27
CA LEU A 197 13.17 -22.99 -4.11
C LEU A 197 14.66 -23.23 -3.97
N VAL A 198 15.46 -22.16 -4.04
CA VAL A 198 16.89 -22.19 -3.80
C VAL A 198 17.19 -21.51 -2.47
N THR A 199 17.99 -22.15 -1.63
CA THR A 199 18.45 -21.62 -0.34
C THR A 199 19.97 -21.69 -0.22
N GLY A 200 20.56 -20.71 0.45
CA GLY A 200 22.00 -20.62 0.66
C GLY A 200 22.42 -19.20 1.04
N ALA A 201 23.58 -19.03 1.67
CA ALA A 201 24.04 -17.70 2.08
C ALA A 201 24.20 -16.77 0.87
N ALA A 202 23.50 -15.64 0.87
CA ALA A 202 23.48 -14.65 -0.21
C ALA A 202 23.24 -15.26 -1.61
N ILE A 203 22.35 -16.26 -1.69
CA ILE A 203 22.03 -16.98 -2.93
C ILE A 203 21.40 -16.10 -4.01
N VAL A 204 20.84 -14.95 -3.65
CA VAL A 204 20.32 -13.97 -4.61
C VAL A 204 20.61 -12.55 -4.17
N ARG A 205 20.89 -11.69 -5.15
CA ARG A 205 21.20 -10.28 -4.96
C ARG A 205 20.29 -9.44 -5.84
N LEU A 206 19.75 -8.36 -5.28
CA LEU A 206 18.99 -7.35 -6.01
C LEU A 206 19.80 -6.06 -6.03
N ARG A 207 19.96 -5.48 -7.23
CA ARG A 207 20.69 -4.24 -7.48
C ARG A 207 19.77 -3.18 -8.05
N GLY A 208 20.16 -1.91 -7.93
CA GLY A 208 19.46 -0.77 -8.55
C GLY A 208 18.33 -0.17 -7.71
N PHE A 209 18.27 -0.48 -6.41
CA PHE A 209 17.30 0.07 -5.45
C PHE A 209 18.02 0.63 -4.21
N GLY A 210 19.12 1.35 -4.43
CA GLY A 210 20.08 1.73 -3.39
C GLY A 210 21.15 0.65 -3.21
N ASP A 211 21.43 0.30 -1.96
CA ASP A 211 22.42 -0.73 -1.62
C ASP A 211 22.05 -2.11 -2.18
N GLU A 212 23.07 -2.94 -2.45
CA GLU A 212 22.88 -4.31 -2.94
C GLU A 212 22.17 -5.15 -1.87
N LEU A 213 20.92 -5.52 -2.15
CA LEU A 213 20.14 -6.35 -1.25
C LEU A 213 20.51 -7.82 -1.43
N ARG A 214 21.04 -8.45 -0.37
CA ARG A 214 21.42 -9.87 -0.36
C ARG A 214 20.40 -10.72 0.37
N ARG A 215 20.13 -11.90 -0.17
CA ARG A 215 19.05 -12.78 0.30
C ARG A 215 19.46 -14.24 0.26
N ASP A 216 18.98 -14.97 1.27
CA ASP A 216 19.37 -16.37 1.49
C ASP A 216 18.39 -17.38 0.88
N ALA A 217 17.28 -16.89 0.30
CA ALA A 217 16.30 -17.72 -0.37
C ALA A 217 15.76 -17.03 -1.64
N LEU A 218 15.60 -17.83 -2.69
CA LEU A 218 14.95 -17.44 -3.94
C LEU A 218 13.95 -18.53 -4.33
N ALA A 219 12.68 -18.17 -4.42
CA ALA A 219 11.68 -19.02 -5.05
C ALA A 219 11.40 -18.52 -6.47
N VAL A 220 11.35 -19.42 -7.44
CA VAL A 220 10.98 -19.14 -8.84
C VAL A 220 9.83 -20.06 -9.20
N ALA A 221 8.71 -19.49 -9.64
CA ALA A 221 7.50 -20.22 -9.96
C ALA A 221 6.96 -19.85 -11.34
N LEU A 222 6.63 -20.86 -12.14
CA LEU A 222 5.88 -20.66 -13.37
C LEU A 222 4.39 -20.48 -13.07
N MET A 223 3.87 -19.29 -13.31
CA MET A 223 2.50 -18.94 -12.95
C MET A 223 1.48 -19.62 -13.85
N ALA A 224 0.36 -20.02 -13.25
CA ALA A 224 -0.80 -20.53 -13.98
C ALA A 224 -1.43 -19.43 -14.85
N PRO A 225 -1.81 -19.72 -16.11
CA PRO A 225 -2.79 -18.92 -16.83
C PRO A 225 -3.97 -18.50 -15.96
N GLY A 226 -4.28 -17.20 -15.94
CA GLY A 226 -5.37 -16.64 -15.11
C GLY A 226 -5.06 -16.49 -13.62
N ALA A 227 -3.85 -16.84 -13.16
CA ALA A 227 -3.41 -16.49 -11.81
C ALA A 227 -3.59 -14.97 -11.57
N ALA A 228 -3.95 -14.59 -10.35
CA ALA A 228 -3.95 -13.19 -9.95
C ALA A 228 -2.58 -12.56 -10.24
N SER A 229 -2.62 -11.30 -10.65
CA SER A 229 -1.44 -10.54 -11.03
C SER A 229 -1.51 -9.15 -10.44
N THR A 230 -0.35 -8.64 -10.04
CA THR A 230 -0.18 -7.24 -9.63
C THR A 230 -0.22 -6.28 -10.82
N MET A 231 0.02 -6.79 -12.03
CA MET A 231 -0.03 -6.00 -13.27
C MET A 231 -1.46 -5.85 -13.76
N LEU A 232 -1.81 -4.64 -14.22
CA LEU A 232 -2.99 -4.45 -15.05
C LEU A 232 -2.73 -5.05 -16.45
N ASN A 233 -3.63 -5.91 -16.93
CA ASN A 233 -3.50 -6.67 -18.19
C ASN A 233 -2.21 -7.49 -18.28
N PRO A 234 -2.06 -8.51 -17.42
CA PRO A 234 -0.83 -9.29 -17.33
C PRO A 234 -0.63 -10.16 -18.57
N PRO A 235 0.62 -10.34 -19.05
CA PRO A 235 0.92 -11.32 -20.12
C PRO A 235 0.44 -12.71 -19.73
N ALA A 236 0.09 -13.55 -20.70
CA ALA A 236 -0.42 -14.90 -20.43
C ALA A 236 0.65 -15.82 -19.80
N ARG A 237 1.92 -15.64 -20.17
CA ARG A 237 3.07 -16.40 -19.67
C ARG A 237 3.78 -15.58 -18.62
N ARG A 238 3.86 -16.08 -17.38
CA ARG A 238 4.47 -15.34 -16.27
C ARG A 238 5.29 -16.20 -15.34
N THR A 239 6.26 -15.56 -14.71
CA THR A 239 7.12 -16.06 -13.66
C THR A 239 6.93 -15.19 -12.42
N ALA A 240 6.80 -15.81 -11.26
CA ALA A 240 6.93 -15.11 -9.98
C ALA A 240 8.28 -15.48 -9.36
N MET A 241 9.04 -14.48 -8.93
CA MET A 241 10.26 -14.62 -8.17
C MET A 241 10.05 -14.03 -6.78
N VAL A 242 10.21 -14.83 -5.74
CA VAL A 242 10.09 -14.38 -4.34
C VAL A 242 11.46 -14.42 -3.70
N LEU A 243 11.94 -13.28 -3.26
CA LEU A 243 13.21 -13.15 -2.55
C LEU A 243 12.91 -13.09 -1.04
N GLY A 244 13.32 -14.15 -0.31
CA GLY A 244 13.27 -14.24 1.16
C GLY A 244 14.68 -14.49 1.72
N ALA A 245 15.01 -14.57 3.00
CA ALA A 245 14.32 -14.30 4.26
C ALA A 245 15.38 -13.69 5.22
N GLY A 246 15.01 -13.53 6.50
CA GLY A 246 15.89 -13.22 7.62
C GLY A 246 15.61 -11.84 8.19
N VAL A 247 16.23 -10.84 7.60
CA VAL A 247 16.22 -9.46 8.12
C VAL A 247 15.32 -8.55 7.29
N PRO A 248 14.57 -7.65 7.94
CA PRO A 248 13.90 -6.56 7.27
C PRO A 248 14.87 -5.71 6.43
N PHE A 249 14.37 -5.01 5.43
CA PHE A 249 15.17 -4.19 4.52
C PHE A 249 14.46 -2.92 4.08
N GLU A 250 15.29 -1.99 3.62
CA GLU A 250 14.89 -0.76 2.96
C GLU A 250 15.08 -0.91 1.46
N LEU A 251 14.28 -0.16 0.73
CA LEU A 251 14.54 0.11 -0.67
C LEU A 251 14.81 1.61 -0.76
N ASP A 252 15.71 2.02 -1.64
CA ASP A 252 15.78 3.42 -2.05
C ASP A 252 14.80 3.59 -3.20
N PHE A 253 13.61 4.13 -2.89
CA PHE A 253 12.51 4.11 -3.83
C PHE A 253 11.85 5.49 -4.03
N TRP A 254 12.22 6.51 -3.26
CA TRP A 254 11.91 7.92 -3.52
C TRP A 254 13.21 8.71 -3.44
N ALA A 255 13.59 9.37 -4.53
CA ALA A 255 14.69 10.33 -4.46
C ALA A 255 14.26 11.45 -3.50
N ASP A 256 15.08 11.69 -2.47
CA ASP A 256 14.81 12.69 -1.44
C ASP A 256 14.36 14.02 -2.07
N GLY A 257 13.23 14.56 -1.58
CA GLY A 257 12.83 15.95 -1.85
C GLY A 257 11.96 16.19 -3.08
N ALA A 258 11.56 15.18 -3.84
CA ALA A 258 10.57 15.35 -4.91
C ALA A 258 9.15 15.57 -4.33
N GLY A 259 8.87 16.78 -3.84
CA GLY A 259 7.54 17.20 -3.42
C GLY A 259 7.39 17.72 -1.99
N GLY A 260 8.47 17.95 -1.26
CA GLY A 260 8.40 18.59 0.07
C GLY A 260 7.81 17.74 1.20
N PHE A 261 7.33 16.52 0.90
CA PHE A 261 7.05 15.49 1.89
C PHE A 261 8.28 14.60 2.12
N ASP A 262 8.34 13.94 3.28
CA ASP A 262 9.41 13.00 3.63
C ASP A 262 8.85 11.70 4.24
N PHE A 263 9.67 10.65 4.22
CA PHE A 263 9.42 9.41 4.93
C PHE A 263 10.60 9.13 5.86
N THR A 264 10.29 8.70 7.08
CA THR A 264 11.30 8.20 8.00
C THR A 264 10.94 6.79 8.42
N TRP A 265 11.94 5.91 8.40
CA TRP A 265 11.83 4.50 8.74
C TRP A 265 12.65 4.28 10.01
N PRO A 266 12.02 4.15 11.20
CA PRO A 266 12.75 3.85 12.43
C PRO A 266 13.47 2.49 12.37
N SER A 267 12.95 1.60 11.52
CA SER A 267 13.54 0.32 11.17
C SER A 267 13.23 -0.01 9.70
N PRO A 268 14.00 -0.93 9.09
CA PRO A 268 13.76 -1.32 7.72
C PRO A 268 12.34 -1.89 7.51
N PRO A 269 11.51 -1.32 6.63
CA PRO A 269 10.06 -1.55 6.64
C PRO A 269 9.64 -2.84 5.95
N PHE A 270 10.42 -3.36 4.99
CA PHE A 270 10.01 -4.48 4.14
C PHE A 270 10.60 -5.80 4.60
N ARG A 271 9.89 -6.90 4.35
CA ARG A 271 10.33 -8.26 4.67
C ARG A 271 10.29 -9.20 3.48
N TRP A 272 9.34 -8.98 2.58
CA TRP A 272 9.18 -9.81 1.38
C TRP A 272 9.34 -8.94 0.15
N LEU A 273 9.96 -9.52 -0.88
CA LEU A 273 10.05 -8.91 -2.20
C LEU A 273 9.59 -9.94 -3.22
N VAL A 274 8.57 -9.56 -3.98
CA VAL A 274 8.01 -10.36 -5.06
C VAL A 274 8.24 -9.60 -6.36
N LEU A 275 8.83 -10.28 -7.31
CA LEU A 275 8.96 -9.83 -8.67
C LEU A 275 8.09 -10.70 -9.56
N GLU A 276 7.07 -10.10 -10.16
CA GLU A 276 6.26 -10.73 -11.19
C GLU A 276 6.76 -10.30 -12.56
N VAL A 277 7.05 -11.26 -13.41
CA VAL A 277 7.58 -11.04 -14.76
C VAL A 277 6.71 -11.77 -15.75
N GLY A 278 6.20 -11.07 -16.75
CA GLY A 278 5.47 -11.66 -17.87
C GLY A 278 6.22 -11.52 -19.19
N GLU A 279 5.92 -12.39 -20.14
CA GLU A 279 6.45 -12.34 -21.51
C GLU A 279 5.31 -12.50 -22.51
N GLU A 280 5.13 -11.48 -23.34
CA GLU A 280 4.17 -11.46 -24.45
C GLU A 280 4.65 -12.37 -25.59
N ALA A 281 3.77 -12.68 -26.55
CA ALA A 281 4.07 -13.64 -27.62
C ALA A 281 5.26 -13.23 -28.51
N ASP A 282 5.50 -11.92 -28.66
CA ASP A 282 6.63 -11.32 -29.39
C ASP A 282 7.95 -11.32 -28.59
N GLY A 283 7.91 -11.74 -27.32
CA GLY A 283 9.05 -11.75 -26.41
C GLY A 283 9.19 -10.47 -25.58
N GLU A 284 8.29 -9.48 -25.72
CA GLU A 284 8.30 -8.29 -24.87
C GLU A 284 8.01 -8.68 -23.42
N ALA A 285 8.89 -8.27 -22.51
CA ALA A 285 8.71 -8.53 -21.09
C ALA A 285 7.89 -7.42 -20.40
N ARG A 286 7.15 -7.77 -19.36
CA ARG A 286 6.54 -6.80 -18.44
C ARG A 286 6.86 -7.18 -17.02
N ARG A 287 7.18 -6.20 -16.17
CA ARG A 287 7.71 -6.48 -14.84
C ARG A 287 7.00 -5.63 -13.80
N ALA A 288 6.65 -6.26 -12.70
CA ALA A 288 6.15 -5.59 -11.50
C ALA A 288 6.91 -6.10 -10.28
N LEU A 289 7.42 -5.16 -9.48
CA LEU A 289 8.04 -5.43 -8.20
C LEU A 289 7.09 -4.99 -7.10
N THR A 290 6.92 -5.85 -6.11
CA THR A 290 6.15 -5.57 -4.90
C THR A 290 7.00 -5.89 -3.69
N ALA A 291 7.19 -4.94 -2.78
CA ALA A 291 7.82 -5.20 -1.48
C ALA A 291 6.81 -4.97 -0.36
N THR A 292 6.69 -5.91 0.57
CA THR A 292 5.70 -5.83 1.64
C THR A 292 6.33 -5.87 3.02
N GLY A 293 5.88 -4.96 3.86
CA GLY A 293 6.23 -4.86 5.27
C GLY A 293 5.40 -5.77 6.16
N VAL A 294 5.77 -5.80 7.43
CA VAL A 294 5.00 -6.46 8.48
C VAL A 294 4.20 -5.42 9.29
N PRO A 295 3.10 -5.80 9.96
CA PRO A 295 2.26 -4.86 10.71
C PRO A 295 3.00 -4.09 11.80
N GLU A 296 4.08 -4.65 12.36
CA GLU A 296 4.88 -4.06 13.43
C GLU A 296 5.83 -2.96 12.92
N ASN A 297 6.10 -2.92 11.61
CA ASN A 297 6.98 -1.93 11.03
C ASN A 297 6.22 -0.63 10.78
N GLU A 298 6.61 0.40 11.52
CA GLU A 298 6.06 1.75 11.42
C GLU A 298 6.81 2.54 10.35
N VAL A 299 6.05 3.34 9.61
CA VAL A 299 6.55 4.29 8.63
C VAL A 299 6.00 5.64 8.99
N ASP A 300 6.87 6.60 9.23
CA ASP A 300 6.46 7.95 9.54
C ASP A 300 6.42 8.80 8.27
N PHE A 301 5.23 9.21 7.87
CA PHE A 301 5.02 10.10 6.73
C PHE A 301 4.91 11.56 7.18
N GLY A 302 5.86 12.40 6.77
CA GLY A 302 5.84 13.84 6.98
C GLY A 302 5.24 14.56 5.76
N PRO A 303 4.01 15.10 5.81
CA PRO A 303 3.34 15.63 4.63
C PRO A 303 3.96 16.92 4.08
N ALA A 304 4.52 17.76 4.94
CA ALA A 304 5.27 18.95 4.54
C ALA A 304 6.14 19.48 5.69
N ALA A 305 7.20 20.22 5.36
CA ALA A 305 8.11 20.79 6.34
C ALA A 305 7.50 21.92 7.20
N ASP A 306 6.49 22.62 6.69
CA ASP A 306 5.80 23.73 7.34
C ASP A 306 4.61 23.28 8.20
N VAL A 307 4.20 22.01 8.11
CA VAL A 307 3.18 21.41 8.98
C VAL A 307 3.84 20.84 10.22
N LYS A 308 3.47 21.37 11.39
CA LYS A 308 4.15 21.10 12.67
C LYS A 308 3.22 20.47 13.71
N THR A 309 3.77 19.98 14.80
CA THR A 309 3.04 19.63 16.02
C THR A 309 2.89 20.85 16.94
N LEU A 310 2.18 20.70 18.06
CA LEU A 310 2.14 21.70 19.16
C LEU A 310 3.53 22.10 19.66
N THR A 311 4.48 21.17 19.63
CA THR A 311 5.85 21.37 20.13
C THR A 311 6.77 22.00 19.10
N GLY A 312 6.28 22.26 17.88
CA GLY A 312 7.06 22.84 16.79
C GLY A 312 7.88 21.82 15.98
N GLU A 313 7.81 20.53 16.32
CA GLU A 313 8.38 19.44 15.54
C GLU A 313 7.59 19.26 14.23
N ARG A 314 8.18 18.61 13.22
CA ARG A 314 7.44 18.27 12.00
C ARG A 314 6.31 17.29 12.33
N TYR A 315 5.13 17.56 11.79
CA TYR A 315 4.01 16.64 11.89
C TYR A 315 4.31 15.36 11.10
N ARG A 316 4.00 14.20 11.69
CA ARG A 316 4.20 12.88 11.09
C ARG A 316 2.98 12.01 11.30
N VAL A 317 2.50 11.39 10.22
CA VAL A 317 1.46 10.37 10.22
C VAL A 317 2.13 9.01 10.30
N ALA A 318 1.85 8.27 11.38
CA ALA A 318 2.29 6.90 11.54
C ALA A 318 1.50 5.97 10.60
N LEU A 319 2.19 5.25 9.74
CA LEU A 319 1.63 4.29 8.80
C LEU A 319 2.11 2.88 9.13
N SER A 320 1.28 1.88 8.84
CA SER A 320 1.53 0.46 9.08
C SER A 320 1.33 -0.36 7.82
N MET A 321 1.94 -1.55 7.77
CA MET A 321 1.86 -2.48 6.63
C MET A 321 2.20 -1.82 5.29
N PRO A 322 3.39 -1.20 5.14
CA PRO A 322 3.77 -0.59 3.89
C PRO A 322 3.88 -1.62 2.77
N ILE A 323 3.34 -1.29 1.60
CA ILE A 323 3.43 -2.05 0.37
C ILE A 323 4.01 -1.11 -0.68
N PHE A 324 5.24 -1.38 -1.09
CA PHE A 324 5.87 -0.70 -2.21
C PHE A 324 5.56 -1.43 -3.52
N LEU A 325 5.34 -0.66 -4.57
CA LEU A 325 5.02 -1.13 -5.92
C LEU A 325 5.90 -0.41 -6.94
N ALA A 326 6.43 -1.14 -7.92
CA ALA A 326 7.08 -0.55 -9.08
C ALA A 326 6.74 -1.35 -10.34
N ARG A 327 6.52 -0.66 -11.47
CA ARG A 327 6.25 -1.28 -12.77
C ARG A 327 7.25 -0.80 -13.80
N TYR A 328 7.75 -1.73 -14.60
CA TYR A 328 8.74 -1.46 -15.65
C TYR A 328 8.21 -1.89 -17.02
N SER A 329 8.68 -1.20 -18.06
CA SER A 329 8.46 -1.57 -19.47
C SER A 329 9.28 -2.81 -19.87
N GLY A 330 9.12 -3.28 -21.11
CA GLY A 330 9.96 -4.33 -21.69
C GLY A 330 11.42 -3.95 -21.82
N THR A 331 11.70 -2.69 -22.16
CA THR A 331 13.03 -2.08 -22.19
C THR A 331 13.61 -1.85 -20.79
N GLY A 332 12.76 -1.91 -19.76
CA GLY A 332 13.17 -1.75 -18.37
C GLY A 332 13.07 -0.32 -17.85
N ASP A 333 12.41 0.58 -18.57
CA ASP A 333 12.12 1.92 -18.08
C ASP A 333 11.07 1.85 -16.97
N LEU A 334 11.29 2.60 -15.88
CA LEU A 334 10.31 2.72 -14.80
C LEU A 334 9.07 3.46 -15.32
N LEU A 335 7.95 2.74 -15.44
CA LEU A 335 6.67 3.32 -15.87
C LEU A 335 5.96 4.03 -14.73
N GLY A 336 6.11 3.50 -13.52
CA GLY A 336 5.57 4.13 -12.32
C GLY A 336 5.86 3.33 -11.06
N ARG A 337 5.67 3.99 -9.92
CA ARG A 337 5.88 3.43 -8.59
C ARG A 337 4.84 3.92 -7.61
N GLY A 338 4.67 3.22 -6.50
CA GLY A 338 3.69 3.54 -5.48
C GLY A 338 4.06 3.02 -4.11
N LEU A 339 3.52 3.67 -3.07
CA LEU A 339 3.52 3.22 -1.70
C LEU A 339 2.08 3.21 -1.19
N LEU A 340 1.63 2.05 -0.71
CA LEU A 340 0.36 1.90 -0.02
C LEU A 340 0.65 1.58 1.45
N ALA A 341 -0.16 2.10 2.37
CA ALA A 341 -0.05 1.76 3.79
C ALA A 341 -1.38 2.01 4.50
N ILE A 342 -1.47 1.69 5.79
CA ILE A 342 -2.65 1.98 6.62
C ILE A 342 -2.28 2.96 7.74
N PRO A 343 -2.94 4.12 7.84
CA PRO A 343 -2.78 5.02 8.97
C PRO A 343 -3.02 4.30 10.30
N MET A 344 -2.11 4.46 11.25
CA MET A 344 -2.23 3.91 12.60
C MET A 344 -3.18 4.75 13.44
N ASP A 345 -3.78 4.14 14.47
CA ASP A 345 -4.65 4.84 15.42
C ASP A 345 -3.83 5.69 16.40
N ARG A 346 -3.30 6.80 15.91
CA ARG A 346 -2.60 7.81 16.70
C ARG A 346 -3.22 9.17 16.44
N ARG A 347 -3.91 9.69 17.45
CA ARG A 347 -4.44 11.06 17.41
C ARG A 347 -3.29 12.03 17.61
N ARG A 348 -3.05 12.90 16.63
CA ARG A 348 -1.99 13.91 16.67
C ARG A 348 -2.50 15.25 16.16
N GLY A 349 -2.09 16.31 16.84
CA GLY A 349 -2.31 17.67 16.37
C GLY A 349 -1.34 18.02 15.25
N LEU A 350 -1.87 18.46 14.11
CA LEU A 350 -1.12 19.12 13.04
C LEU A 350 -1.41 20.61 13.05
N HIS A 351 -0.39 21.42 12.80
CA HIS A 351 -0.44 22.85 13.02
C HIS A 351 0.15 23.60 11.84
N THR A 352 -0.60 24.62 11.46
CA THR A 352 -0.17 25.73 10.61
C THR A 352 -0.32 27.03 11.42
N PRO A 353 0.20 28.18 10.94
CA PRO A 353 0.09 29.43 11.69
C PRO A 353 -1.36 29.78 12.08
N ARG A 354 -2.31 29.60 11.16
CA ARG A 354 -3.71 30.01 11.34
C ARG A 354 -4.66 28.92 11.82
N ILE A 355 -4.31 27.64 11.72
CA ILE A 355 -5.19 26.57 12.19
C ILE A 355 -4.41 25.38 12.73
N SER A 356 -4.91 24.88 13.86
CA SER A 356 -4.52 23.60 14.45
C SER A 356 -5.65 22.60 14.24
N VAL A 357 -5.32 21.39 13.80
CA VAL A 357 -6.29 20.30 13.61
C VAL A 357 -5.82 19.09 14.40
N LEU A 358 -6.69 18.53 15.23
CA LEU A 358 -6.49 17.21 15.82
C LEU A 358 -7.03 16.18 14.84
N ALA A 359 -6.14 15.34 14.31
CA ALA A 359 -6.48 14.30 13.37
C ALA A 359 -6.07 12.92 13.88
N GLY A 360 -6.81 11.89 13.49
CA GLY A 360 -6.54 10.50 13.90
C GLY A 360 -7.00 9.50 12.86
N ARG A 361 -7.04 8.21 13.21
CA ARG A 361 -7.59 7.17 12.35
C ARG A 361 -9.10 7.08 12.55
N GLY A 362 -9.88 7.17 11.46
CA GLY A 362 -11.33 6.94 11.51
C GLY A 362 -11.71 5.47 11.63
N GLU A 363 -13.00 5.18 11.87
CA GLU A 363 -13.52 3.81 12.04
C GLU A 363 -13.28 2.92 10.79
N ALA A 364 -13.40 3.49 9.59
CA ALA A 364 -13.16 2.82 8.32
C ALA A 364 -12.02 3.52 7.55
N PRO A 365 -10.76 3.33 7.97
CA PRO A 365 -9.63 4.02 7.37
C PRO A 365 -9.48 3.58 5.91
N ARG A 366 -9.37 4.54 5.00
CA ARG A 366 -8.87 4.25 3.67
C ARG A 366 -7.36 4.09 3.70
N PRO A 367 -6.79 3.24 2.82
CA PRO A 367 -5.35 3.13 2.71
C PRO A 367 -4.73 4.49 2.35
N PHE A 368 -3.61 4.79 2.98
CA PHE A 368 -2.65 5.75 2.46
C PHE A 368 -2.20 5.28 1.07
N ALA A 369 -2.15 6.21 0.12
CA ALA A 369 -1.66 5.92 -1.22
C ALA A 369 -0.80 7.08 -1.73
N LEU A 370 0.44 6.76 -2.08
CA LEU A 370 1.33 7.61 -2.84
C LEU A 370 1.66 6.90 -4.15
N GLY A 371 1.60 7.61 -5.27
CA GLY A 371 1.99 7.11 -6.57
C GLY A 371 2.81 8.12 -7.34
N GLN A 372 3.58 7.62 -8.29
CA GLN A 372 4.30 8.42 -9.29
C GLN A 372 4.22 7.73 -10.66
N ILE A 373 3.87 8.49 -11.71
CA ILE A 373 3.94 8.08 -13.11
C ILE A 373 4.67 9.19 -13.88
N GLY A 374 5.84 8.87 -14.42
CA GLY A 374 6.74 9.90 -14.97
C GLY A 374 7.05 10.99 -13.93
N ALA A 375 6.75 12.25 -14.28
CA ALA A 375 6.90 13.40 -13.38
C ALA A 375 5.67 13.66 -12.49
N GLN A 376 4.53 13.00 -12.76
CA GLN A 376 3.30 13.23 -12.00
C GLN A 376 3.34 12.43 -10.70
N ILE A 377 3.10 13.12 -9.59
CA ILE A 377 2.98 12.54 -8.25
C ILE A 377 1.54 12.72 -7.78
N GLY A 378 0.96 11.67 -7.22
CA GLY A 378 -0.36 11.70 -6.60
C GLY A 378 -0.27 11.13 -5.20
N LEU A 379 -0.78 11.87 -4.22
CA LEU A 379 -0.80 11.50 -2.81
C LEU A 379 -2.24 11.60 -2.30
N VAL A 380 -2.69 10.59 -1.56
CA VAL A 380 -3.92 10.63 -0.77
C VAL A 380 -3.65 9.96 0.57
N CYS A 381 -3.85 10.70 1.66
CA CYS A 381 -3.92 10.15 3.01
C CYS A 381 -5.22 10.63 3.64
N GLU A 382 -6.04 9.72 4.15
CA GLU A 382 -7.29 10.08 4.81
C GLU A 382 -7.20 9.83 6.30
N LEU A 383 -7.49 10.87 7.07
CA LEU A 383 -7.55 10.86 8.52
C LEU A 383 -8.94 11.31 8.97
N GLU A 384 -9.28 11.00 10.23
CA GLU A 384 -10.45 11.58 10.88
C GLU A 384 -10.11 12.97 11.40
N TRP A 385 -10.91 13.97 11.03
CA TRP A 385 -10.89 15.31 11.62
C TRP A 385 -11.67 15.26 12.93
N LEU A 386 -10.98 15.39 14.07
CA LEU A 386 -11.59 15.21 15.39
C LEU A 386 -11.93 16.55 16.05
N ALA A 387 -11.05 17.53 15.91
CA ALA A 387 -11.24 18.88 16.41
C ALA A 387 -10.35 19.86 15.65
N HIS A 388 -10.69 21.14 15.70
CA HIS A 388 -9.85 22.22 15.19
C HIS A 388 -9.86 23.42 16.11
N ALA A 389 -8.81 24.22 16.00
CA ALA A 389 -8.68 25.51 16.67
C ALA A 389 -8.11 26.51 15.64
N ALA A 390 -8.99 27.32 15.08
CA ALA A 390 -8.64 28.32 14.07
C ALA A 390 -8.35 29.67 14.73
N ARG A 391 -7.23 30.29 14.39
CA ARG A 391 -6.63 31.44 15.06
C ARG A 391 -6.68 32.68 14.14
N PRO A 392 -7.67 33.57 14.30
CA PRO A 392 -7.75 34.81 13.52
C PRO A 392 -6.73 35.87 13.98
N GLY A 393 -5.77 35.52 14.83
CA GLY A 393 -4.76 36.43 15.34
C GLY A 393 -4.18 35.94 16.67
N ARG A 394 -3.76 36.88 17.52
CA ARG A 394 -3.26 36.59 18.87
C ARG A 394 -4.41 36.45 19.87
N VAL A 395 -5.21 35.41 19.70
CA VAL A 395 -6.33 35.07 20.59
C VAL A 395 -6.14 33.69 21.20
N VAL A 396 -6.76 33.45 22.36
CA VAL A 396 -6.92 32.09 22.88
C VAL A 396 -8.10 31.47 22.14
N VAL A 397 -7.97 30.20 21.76
CA VAL A 397 -8.97 29.49 20.96
C VAL A 397 -9.32 28.18 21.65
N ASP A 398 -10.61 27.91 21.77
CA ASP A 398 -11.08 26.63 22.29
C ASP A 398 -11.24 25.65 21.11
N PRO A 399 -10.68 24.43 21.21
CA PRO A 399 -10.88 23.43 20.18
C PRO A 399 -12.35 23.05 20.04
N THR A 400 -12.86 23.07 18.82
CA THR A 400 -14.24 22.68 18.50
C THR A 400 -14.24 21.44 17.62
N ALA A 401 -15.27 20.60 17.76
CA ALA A 401 -15.47 19.46 16.88
C ALA A 401 -15.95 19.95 15.50
N PRO A 402 -15.62 19.24 14.40
CA PRO A 402 -16.20 19.56 13.11
C PRO A 402 -17.70 19.22 13.10
N PRO A 403 -18.45 19.71 12.10
CA PRO A 403 -19.85 19.34 11.91
C PRO A 403 -20.04 17.82 11.80
N ARG A 404 -21.20 17.33 12.24
CA ARG A 404 -21.54 15.90 12.13
C ARG A 404 -21.50 15.47 10.66
N GLY A 405 -20.80 14.37 10.39
CA GLY A 405 -20.61 13.85 9.03
C GLY A 405 -19.41 14.45 8.29
N ALA A 406 -18.80 15.52 8.81
CA ALA A 406 -17.64 16.20 8.23
C ALA A 406 -16.33 15.83 8.95
N SER A 407 -16.15 14.55 9.26
CA SER A 407 -15.04 14.06 10.10
C SER A 407 -13.84 13.58 9.28
N ARG A 408 -13.65 14.03 8.03
CA ARG A 408 -12.55 13.53 7.18
C ARG A 408 -11.59 14.64 6.80
N LEU A 409 -10.30 14.40 7.03
CA LEU A 409 -9.18 15.19 6.56
C LEU A 409 -8.47 14.42 5.45
N VAL A 410 -8.44 14.99 4.24
CA VAL A 410 -7.70 14.45 3.10
C VAL A 410 -6.39 15.21 2.95
N ILE A 411 -5.26 14.51 3.00
CA ILE A 411 -3.95 15.06 2.65
C ILE A 411 -3.68 14.75 1.18
N SER A 412 -3.48 15.79 0.36
CA SER A 412 -3.28 15.71 -1.09
C SER A 412 -2.01 16.43 -1.53
N TYR A 413 -1.46 16.07 -2.70
CA TYR A 413 -0.25 16.70 -3.25
C TYR A 413 -0.52 17.42 -4.58
N GLY A 414 0.01 18.63 -4.73
CA GLY A 414 -0.06 19.44 -5.95
C GLY A 414 -1.43 20.05 -6.22
N GLU A 415 -1.60 20.67 -7.39
CA GLU A 415 -2.84 21.40 -7.76
C GLU A 415 -3.90 20.53 -8.45
N ALA A 416 -3.51 19.36 -8.96
CA ALA A 416 -4.31 18.58 -9.92
C ALA A 416 -5.44 17.74 -9.28
N ALA A 417 -5.51 17.64 -7.95
CA ALA A 417 -6.61 16.95 -7.28
C ALA A 417 -7.81 17.91 -7.14
N ALA A 418 -8.94 17.57 -7.77
CA ALA A 418 -10.20 18.26 -7.52
C ALA A 418 -10.48 18.25 -6.01
N ALA A 419 -10.87 19.41 -5.47
CA ALA A 419 -11.27 19.50 -4.07
C ALA A 419 -12.38 18.46 -3.80
N PRO A 420 -12.28 17.68 -2.72
CA PRO A 420 -13.32 16.71 -2.38
C PRO A 420 -14.66 17.41 -2.08
N GLU A 421 -15.73 16.62 -1.99
CA GLU A 421 -17.10 17.08 -1.69
C GLU A 421 -17.16 18.12 -0.55
N ASP A 422 -18.21 18.95 -0.54
CA ASP A 422 -18.36 20.14 0.32
C ASP A 422 -18.20 19.94 1.84
N HIS A 423 -18.16 18.70 2.32
CA HIS A 423 -18.09 18.33 3.74
C HIS A 423 -16.76 17.71 4.18
N ILE A 424 -15.71 17.81 3.37
CA ILE A 424 -14.40 17.21 3.66
C ILE A 424 -13.36 18.32 3.90
N GLY A 425 -12.58 18.19 4.97
CA GLY A 425 -11.40 19.03 5.19
C GLY A 425 -10.23 18.54 4.34
N GLU A 426 -9.41 19.46 3.83
CA GLU A 426 -8.27 19.15 2.98
C GLU A 426 -6.99 19.79 3.54
N LEU A 427 -5.88 19.04 3.56
CA LEU A 427 -4.52 19.55 3.69
C LEU A 427 -3.81 19.30 2.36
N ARG A 428 -3.60 20.36 1.59
CA ARG A 428 -2.88 20.31 0.31
C ARG A 428 -1.43 20.70 0.53
N VAL A 429 -0.51 19.84 0.08
CA VAL A 429 0.94 20.01 0.24
C VAL A 429 1.65 20.09 -1.11
N GLY A 430 2.92 20.55 -1.10
CA GLY A 430 3.73 20.69 -2.30
C GLY A 430 3.40 21.91 -3.17
N LEU A 431 2.66 22.88 -2.63
CA LEU A 431 2.40 24.16 -3.30
C LEU A 431 3.60 25.09 -3.14
N ALA A 432 3.83 25.95 -4.13
CA ALA A 432 4.94 26.92 -4.10
C ALA A 432 4.88 27.89 -2.90
N GLU A 433 3.66 28.19 -2.46
CA GLU A 433 3.35 29.14 -1.38
C GLU A 433 3.25 28.45 0.01
N GLY A 434 3.56 27.16 0.11
CA GLY A 434 3.42 26.38 1.34
C GLY A 434 2.08 25.63 1.46
N SER A 435 1.94 24.86 2.53
CA SER A 435 0.78 24.00 2.75
C SER A 435 -0.50 24.81 2.94
N ARG A 436 -1.58 24.36 2.32
CA ARG A 436 -2.92 24.95 2.41
C ARG A 436 -3.86 24.02 3.16
N ILE A 437 -4.51 24.51 4.20
CA ILE A 437 -5.59 23.80 4.89
C ILE A 437 -6.92 24.43 4.51
N THR A 438 -7.84 23.62 4.04
CA THR A 438 -9.25 23.98 3.83
C THR A 438 -10.07 23.23 4.87
N SER A 439 -10.81 23.95 5.71
CA SER A 439 -11.73 23.34 6.67
C SER A 439 -12.92 22.72 5.96
N PRO A 440 -13.65 21.81 6.62
CA PRO A 440 -15.02 21.52 6.22
C PRO A 440 -15.88 22.79 6.17
N ALA A 441 -17.00 22.72 5.46
CA ALA A 441 -18.04 23.75 5.57
C ALA A 441 -18.65 23.78 6.98
N ASP A 442 -19.31 24.88 7.34
CA ASP A 442 -20.16 24.99 8.55
C ASP A 442 -19.39 24.85 9.87
N ILE A 443 -18.09 25.16 9.89
CA ILE A 443 -17.30 25.08 11.13
C ILE A 443 -17.68 26.20 12.12
N THR A 444 -17.48 25.90 13.40
CA THR A 444 -17.52 26.87 14.49
C THR A 444 -16.10 27.20 14.95
N ILE A 445 -15.86 28.44 15.36
CA ILE A 445 -14.58 28.92 15.88
C ILE A 445 -14.87 29.64 17.20
N ASP A 446 -14.40 29.06 18.30
CA ASP A 446 -14.55 29.64 19.63
C ASP A 446 -13.26 30.37 20.01
N ILE A 447 -13.36 31.67 20.31
CA ILE A 447 -12.23 32.50 20.69
C ILE A 447 -12.48 33.17 22.04
N VAL A 448 -11.39 33.41 22.78
CA VAL A 448 -11.36 34.30 23.93
C VAL A 448 -10.49 35.51 23.56
N ARG A 449 -11.14 36.67 23.55
CA ARG A 449 -10.46 37.94 23.29
C ARG A 449 -9.58 38.30 24.49
N PRO A 450 -8.27 38.53 24.32
CA PRO A 450 -7.38 38.74 25.45
C PRO A 450 -7.60 40.07 26.18
N VAL A 451 -8.19 41.07 25.50
CA VAL A 451 -8.33 42.44 26.03
C VAL A 451 -9.43 42.53 27.09
N ASP A 452 -10.51 41.78 26.92
CA ASP A 452 -11.72 41.84 27.75
C ASP A 452 -12.19 40.45 28.24
N LEU A 453 -11.43 39.40 27.93
CA LEU A 453 -11.77 38.00 28.21
C LEU A 453 -13.13 37.57 27.64
N MET A 454 -13.64 38.30 26.64
CA MET A 454 -14.92 37.96 26.04
C MET A 454 -14.78 36.70 25.21
N VAL A 455 -15.62 35.71 25.53
CA VAL A 455 -15.77 34.47 24.75
C VAL A 455 -16.73 34.75 23.60
N LEU A 456 -16.33 34.44 22.38
CA LEU A 456 -17.16 34.56 21.18
C LEU A 456 -17.13 33.26 20.38
N SER A 457 -18.26 32.88 19.81
CA SER A 457 -18.39 31.70 18.95
C SER A 457 -18.79 32.13 17.54
N PHE A 458 -17.96 31.89 16.54
CA PHE A 458 -18.24 32.23 15.14
C PHE A 458 -18.62 30.97 14.38
N SER A 459 -19.85 30.87 13.88
CA SER A 459 -20.30 29.77 13.00
C SER A 459 -20.34 30.23 11.54
N LEU A 460 -19.57 29.54 10.69
CA LEU A 460 -19.39 29.83 9.27
C LEU A 460 -20.38 29.04 8.40
N LEU A 461 -21.66 29.37 8.46
CA LEU A 461 -22.72 28.62 7.77
C LEU A 461 -22.65 28.84 6.24
N GLY A 462 -22.65 27.77 5.46
CA GLY A 462 -22.47 27.79 4.00
C GLY A 462 -21.06 28.19 3.56
N GLN A 463 -20.10 28.25 4.49
CA GLN A 463 -18.76 28.79 4.28
C GLN A 463 -17.70 27.85 4.83
N ARG A 464 -16.45 28.02 4.39
CA ARG A 464 -15.28 27.28 4.87
C ARG A 464 -14.09 28.21 5.03
N LEU A 465 -13.16 27.81 5.88
CA LEU A 465 -11.90 28.51 6.13
C LEU A 465 -10.80 27.93 5.24
N ILE A 466 -10.04 28.79 4.56
CA ILE A 466 -8.83 28.44 3.84
C ILE A 466 -7.65 29.16 4.51
N CYS A 467 -6.68 28.38 4.99
CA CYS A 467 -5.45 28.87 5.63
C CYS A 467 -4.24 28.45 4.81
N GLN A 468 -3.34 29.39 4.50
CA GLN A 468 -2.09 29.12 3.80
C GLN A 468 -0.99 30.06 4.30
N GLY A 469 0.03 29.50 4.93
CA GLY A 469 1.02 30.28 5.66
C GLY A 469 0.36 31.17 6.72
N GLU A 470 0.67 32.47 6.68
CA GLU A 470 0.08 33.49 7.57
C GLU A 470 -1.25 34.05 7.05
N ALA A 471 -1.64 33.72 5.83
CA ALA A 471 -2.89 34.16 5.23
C ALA A 471 -4.03 33.20 5.62
N GLY A 472 -5.19 33.78 5.88
CA GLY A 472 -6.44 33.04 6.07
C GLY A 472 -7.57 33.79 5.38
N SER A 473 -8.50 33.06 4.78
CA SER A 473 -9.68 33.63 4.14
C SER A 473 -10.88 32.74 4.38
N ILE A 474 -12.05 33.34 4.51
CA ILE A 474 -13.31 32.62 4.58
C ILE A 474 -13.97 32.75 3.21
N VAL A 475 -14.36 31.59 2.67
CA VAL A 475 -14.91 31.47 1.32
C VAL A 475 -16.22 30.72 1.35
N ARG A 476 -17.07 30.99 0.37
CA ARG A 476 -18.29 30.24 0.14
C ARG A 476 -17.98 28.77 -0.12
N ALA A 477 -18.72 27.88 0.53
CA ALA A 477 -18.53 26.44 0.41
C ALA A 477 -19.59 25.76 -0.47
N SER A 478 -20.81 26.28 -0.55
CA SER A 478 -21.91 25.64 -1.29
C SER A 478 -22.84 26.68 -1.94
N ALA A 479 -23.76 26.22 -2.79
CA ALA A 479 -24.74 27.07 -3.47
C ALA A 479 -25.82 27.68 -2.55
N GLY A 480 -25.86 27.31 -1.26
CA GLY A 480 -26.75 27.95 -0.29
C GLY A 480 -26.40 29.41 -0.01
N GLU A 481 -27.26 30.09 0.75
CA GLU A 481 -27.00 31.43 1.27
C GLU A 481 -25.99 31.34 2.43
N PRO A 482 -24.76 31.90 2.28
CA PRO A 482 -23.79 31.91 3.36
C PRO A 482 -24.24 32.86 4.48
N ARG A 483 -23.98 32.46 5.73
CA ARG A 483 -24.28 33.26 6.92
C ARG A 483 -23.14 33.19 7.93
N LEU A 484 -22.90 34.29 8.61
CA LEU A 484 -22.01 34.36 9.77
C LEU A 484 -22.86 34.50 11.03
N ALA A 485 -22.77 33.54 11.96
CA ALA A 485 -23.41 33.66 13.26
C ALA A 485 -22.37 33.91 14.35
N VAL A 486 -22.60 34.94 15.17
CA VAL A 486 -21.75 35.28 16.32
C VAL A 486 -22.53 34.98 17.60
N GLY A 487 -22.11 33.97 18.34
CA GLY A 487 -22.67 33.56 19.62
C GLY A 487 -21.95 34.24 20.79
N PHE A 488 -22.74 34.68 21.78
CA PHE A 488 -22.26 35.25 23.03
C PHE A 488 -22.58 34.30 24.19
N PRO A 489 -21.74 34.26 25.23
CA PRO A 489 -22.01 33.49 26.43
C PRO A 489 -23.26 34.03 27.15
N PRO A 490 -23.83 33.24 28.09
CA PRO A 490 -24.83 33.75 29.01
C PRO A 490 -24.37 35.05 29.67
N GLN A 491 -25.23 36.07 29.67
CA GLN A 491 -24.92 37.39 30.23
C GLN A 491 -25.71 37.62 31.51
N SER A 492 -25.08 38.22 32.52
CA SER A 492 -25.80 38.75 33.69
C SER A 492 -26.71 39.89 33.24
N ILE A 493 -28.01 39.77 33.49
CA ILE A 493 -29.01 40.79 33.16
C ILE A 493 -29.63 41.43 34.40
N GLY A 494 -29.27 40.95 35.59
CA GLY A 494 -29.66 41.54 36.86
C GLY A 494 -29.00 40.84 38.03
N GLU A 495 -28.52 41.61 39.00
CA GLU A 495 -27.97 41.12 40.27
C GLU A 495 -28.67 41.85 41.41
N GLU A 496 -28.89 41.15 42.52
CA GLU A 496 -29.39 41.76 43.75
C GLU A 496 -28.36 42.79 44.25
N ALA A 497 -28.78 44.06 44.29
CA ALA A 497 -27.94 45.15 44.76
C ALA A 497 -28.02 45.25 46.29
N PHE A 498 -26.85 45.43 46.92
CA PHE A 498 -26.74 45.72 48.35
C PHE A 498 -26.30 47.16 48.56
N HIS A 499 -26.77 47.78 49.63
CA HIS A 499 -26.27 49.08 50.04
C HIS A 499 -24.98 48.89 50.87
N GLU A 500 -23.82 49.30 50.34
CA GLU A 500 -22.62 49.52 51.16
C GLU A 500 -22.84 50.80 51.99
N GLY A 501 -23.19 50.65 53.26
CA GLY A 501 -23.34 51.78 54.17
C GLY A 501 -22.01 52.16 54.83
N GLU A 502 -21.67 53.46 54.82
CA GLU A 502 -20.52 54.03 55.56
C GLU A 502 -20.72 54.07 57.09
N ASN A 503 -21.85 53.59 57.62
CA ASN A 503 -22.11 53.56 59.05
C ASN A 503 -22.84 52.28 59.43
N ASP A 504 -22.35 51.61 60.49
CA ASP A 504 -22.94 50.49 61.23
C ASP A 504 -24.43 50.72 61.55
N ASN A 505 -25.31 50.57 60.57
CA ASN A 505 -26.74 50.46 60.81
C ASN A 505 -27.08 48.97 60.86
N PRO A 506 -27.26 48.36 62.04
CA PRO A 506 -27.40 46.91 62.23
C PRO A 506 -28.71 46.32 61.64
N LEU A 507 -29.44 47.08 60.84
CA LEU A 507 -30.70 46.69 60.21
C LEU A 507 -30.59 46.39 58.70
N VAL A 508 -29.44 46.59 58.06
CA VAL A 508 -29.20 46.07 56.70
C VAL A 508 -28.61 44.67 56.83
N THR A 509 -29.47 43.66 56.87
CA THR A 509 -29.04 42.26 56.87
C THR A 509 -28.46 41.93 55.49
N VAL A 510 -27.14 41.98 55.34
CA VAL A 510 -26.47 41.43 54.15
C VAL A 510 -26.79 39.93 54.12
N HIS A 511 -27.57 39.50 53.14
CA HIS A 511 -27.88 38.08 52.99
C HIS A 511 -26.58 37.33 52.66
N PRO A 512 -26.22 36.27 53.41
CA PRO A 512 -25.06 35.46 53.06
C PRO A 512 -25.31 34.78 51.70
N PRO A 513 -24.25 34.51 50.91
CA PRO A 513 -24.38 33.82 49.64
C PRO A 513 -25.24 32.54 49.73
N PRO A 514 -26.02 32.20 48.69
CA PRO A 514 -26.04 32.84 47.36
C PRO A 514 -26.97 34.06 47.28
N VAL A 515 -26.49 35.12 46.60
CA VAL A 515 -27.27 36.32 46.25
C VAL A 515 -28.13 36.06 45.01
N LYS A 516 -29.28 36.72 44.86
CA LYS A 516 -30.12 36.51 43.67
C LYS A 516 -29.43 37.11 42.44
N ALA A 517 -29.28 36.30 41.40
CA ALA A 517 -28.80 36.73 40.10
C ALA A 517 -29.72 36.20 39.01
N LEU A 518 -29.88 36.98 37.94
CA LEU A 518 -30.60 36.62 36.73
C LEU A 518 -29.60 36.61 35.57
N ILE A 519 -29.40 35.42 35.01
CA ILE A 519 -28.52 35.19 33.87
C ILE A 519 -29.40 34.89 32.66
N ALA A 520 -29.20 35.59 31.56
CA ALA A 520 -29.81 35.29 30.28
C ALA A 520 -29.15 34.05 29.66
N ASP A 521 -29.89 33.31 28.84
CA ASP A 521 -29.31 32.26 28.00
C ASP A 521 -28.32 32.84 26.97
N ARG A 522 -27.61 31.97 26.26
CA ARG A 522 -26.74 32.36 25.14
C ARG A 522 -27.53 33.15 24.10
N SER A 523 -26.97 34.28 23.67
CA SER A 523 -27.52 35.08 22.57
C SER A 523 -26.69 34.90 21.30
N ARG A 524 -27.25 35.25 20.14
CA ARG A 524 -26.53 35.23 18.85
C ARG A 524 -26.94 36.37 17.93
N LEU A 525 -25.99 36.87 17.17
CA LEU A 525 -26.20 37.71 15.99
C LEU A 525 -26.01 36.83 14.74
N VAL A 526 -26.81 37.05 13.70
CA VAL A 526 -26.70 36.31 12.44
C VAL A 526 -26.71 37.31 11.29
N PHE A 527 -25.67 37.27 10.48
CA PHE A 527 -25.46 38.13 9.32
C PHE A 527 -25.62 37.29 8.06
N ALA A 528 -26.39 37.78 7.10
CA ALA A 528 -26.34 37.26 5.73
C ALA A 528 -25.04 37.76 5.09
N VAL A 529 -24.38 36.90 4.32
CA VAL A 529 -23.20 37.25 3.54
C VAL A 529 -23.62 37.19 2.08
N ASP A 530 -23.28 38.20 1.28
CA ASP A 530 -23.66 38.19 -0.13
C ASP A 530 -23.02 36.99 -0.84
N ALA A 531 -23.85 36.30 -1.62
CA ALA A 531 -23.46 35.04 -2.26
C ALA A 531 -22.32 35.20 -3.28
N ASP A 532 -22.15 36.43 -3.79
CA ASP A 532 -21.14 36.86 -4.76
C ASP A 532 -20.04 37.73 -4.11
N ALA A 533 -20.03 37.85 -2.77
CA ALA A 533 -19.01 38.61 -2.07
C ALA A 533 -17.61 37.98 -2.26
N ASP A 534 -16.60 38.84 -2.37
CA ASP A 534 -15.20 38.43 -2.40
C ASP A 534 -14.83 37.67 -1.10
N PRO A 535 -13.86 36.74 -1.16
CA PRO A 535 -13.29 36.13 0.05
C PRO A 535 -12.91 37.18 1.09
N PHE A 536 -13.41 37.04 2.32
CA PHE A 536 -13.04 37.95 3.40
C PHE A 536 -11.88 37.41 4.22
N SER A 537 -11.05 38.31 4.75
CA SER A 537 -9.83 37.96 5.50
C SER A 537 -10.18 37.29 6.83
N PHE A 538 -9.49 36.20 7.17
CA PHE A 538 -9.60 35.54 8.46
C PHE A 538 -8.66 36.19 9.47
N ASP A 539 -9.04 37.36 9.94
CA ASP A 539 -8.42 38.05 11.07
C ASP A 539 -9.46 38.59 12.06
N LEU A 540 -9.00 38.89 13.28
CA LEU A 540 -9.88 39.27 14.37
C LEU A 540 -10.59 40.60 14.09
N GLU A 541 -9.91 41.55 13.44
CA GLU A 541 -10.49 42.85 13.12
C GLU A 541 -11.64 42.67 12.12
N SER A 542 -11.41 41.91 11.06
CA SER A 542 -12.41 41.58 10.04
C SER A 542 -13.61 40.81 10.62
N LEU A 543 -13.38 39.87 11.56
CA LEU A 543 -14.48 39.14 12.23
C LEU A 543 -15.30 40.00 13.19
N LEU A 544 -14.74 41.11 13.68
CA LEU A 544 -15.39 42.04 14.61
C LEU A 544 -15.93 43.30 13.91
N ASP A 545 -15.63 43.50 12.64
CA ASP A 545 -16.17 44.60 11.86
C ASP A 545 -17.61 44.31 11.41
N TRP A 546 -18.55 44.66 12.27
CA TRP A 546 -19.98 44.48 12.01
C TRP A 546 -20.63 45.70 11.34
N GLN A 547 -19.84 46.73 10.99
CA GLN A 547 -20.36 47.95 10.34
C GLN A 547 -20.53 47.77 8.82
N ASP A 548 -19.79 46.83 8.24
CA ASP A 548 -19.82 46.50 6.82
C ASP A 548 -19.96 44.97 6.64
N PRO A 549 -21.14 44.38 6.92
CA PRO A 549 -21.41 43.00 6.57
C PRO A 549 -21.56 42.92 5.05
N ARG A 550 -20.44 42.88 4.33
CA ARG A 550 -20.42 42.69 2.88
C ARG A 550 -21.03 41.36 2.48
#